data_AF-A0A7Y4GPX0-F1
#
_entry.id   AF-A0A7Y4GPX0-F1
#
_cell.length_a   1.000
_cell.length_b   1.000
_cell.length_c   1.000
_cell.angle_alpha   90.00
_cell.angle_beta   90.00
_cell.angle_gamma   90.00
#
_symmetry.space_group_name_H-M   'P 1'
#
loop_
_entity.id
_entity.type
_entity.pdbx_description
1 polymer ?
#
loop_
_entity_poly.entity_id
_entity_poly.type
_entity_poly.pdbx_seq_one_letter_code
_entity_poly.pdbx_strand_id
1 'polypeptide(L)'
;MRYWARFRCAAAALLVAVSSIRAQALDMPSPFVQEVLIKSILVTLNDAVASDNFTILHAKISKPFRDQFPPDKLRAVFKDLVEKHAVFDAIVASPVIPEEDARIDDKGVLRLKGRFDTTPKKVKYQLGFIPSDGQWKLSGVAIDIE
;
A
#
# COMPACT_ATOMS: atom_id res chain seq x y z
N MET A 1 48.16 -52.71 -32.34
CA MET A 1 48.28 -51.38 -31.71
C MET A 1 47.52 -50.39 -32.60
N ARG A 2 46.21 -50.10 -32.39
CA ARG A 2 45.63 -48.95 -31.63
C ARG A 2 46.53 -47.71 -31.78
N TYR A 3 46.14 -46.62 -32.47
CA TYR A 3 45.23 -45.51 -32.07
C TYR A 3 44.71 -44.79 -33.35
N TRP A 4 43.40 -44.71 -33.68
CA TRP A 4 42.30 -43.83 -33.21
C TRP A 4 42.49 -42.32 -33.42
N ALA A 5 41.73 -41.80 -34.39
CA ALA A 5 41.58 -40.41 -34.80
C ALA A 5 41.02 -39.53 -33.66
N ARG A 6 41.57 -38.33 -33.51
CA ARG A 6 41.08 -37.32 -32.56
C ARG A 6 40.09 -36.40 -33.25
N PHE A 7 38.80 -36.71 -33.14
CA PHE A 7 37.74 -35.72 -33.32
C PHE A 7 37.67 -34.84 -32.07
N ARG A 8 37.94 -33.53 -32.22
CA ARG A 8 37.73 -32.53 -31.15
C ARG A 8 36.34 -31.92 -31.36
N CYS A 9 35.33 -32.43 -30.65
CA CYS A 9 34.06 -31.73 -30.48
C CYS A 9 34.28 -30.55 -29.52
N ALA A 10 34.20 -29.33 -30.02
CA ALA A 10 34.11 -28.13 -29.18
C ALA A 10 32.64 -27.94 -28.81
N ALA A 11 32.27 -28.27 -27.57
CA ALA A 11 30.95 -27.94 -27.03
C ALA A 11 30.96 -26.48 -26.57
N ALA A 12 30.27 -25.61 -27.31
CA ALA A 12 30.00 -24.24 -26.87
C ALA A 12 28.87 -24.28 -25.83
N ALA A 13 29.21 -24.09 -24.55
CA ALA A 13 28.22 -23.90 -23.50
C ALA A 13 27.73 -22.45 -23.54
N LEU A 14 26.51 -22.23 -24.04
CA LEU A 14 25.80 -20.96 -23.85
C LEU A 14 25.39 -20.86 -22.37
N LEU A 15 26.05 -19.96 -21.64
CA LEU A 15 25.58 -19.49 -20.34
C LEU A 15 24.36 -18.61 -20.57
N VAL A 16 23.16 -19.18 -20.45
CA VAL A 16 21.93 -18.39 -20.32
C VAL A 16 21.98 -17.71 -18.96
N ALA A 17 22.31 -16.42 -18.93
CA ALA A 17 22.16 -15.59 -17.76
C ALA A 17 20.66 -15.55 -17.41
N VAL A 18 20.26 -16.30 -16.40
CA VAL A 18 18.92 -16.23 -15.82
C VAL A 18 18.84 -14.87 -15.12
N SER A 19 18.35 -13.86 -15.83
CA SER A 19 17.99 -12.58 -15.23
C SER A 19 16.89 -12.86 -14.21
N SER A 20 17.27 -12.90 -12.93
CA SER A 20 16.34 -13.02 -11.83
C SER A 20 15.40 -11.82 -11.91
N ILE A 21 14.14 -12.05 -12.27
CA ILE A 21 13.06 -11.10 -12.01
C ILE A 21 12.89 -11.11 -10.48
N ARG A 22 13.81 -10.46 -9.77
CA ARG A 22 13.53 -10.02 -8.41
C ARG A 22 12.38 -9.04 -8.56
N ALA A 23 11.23 -9.38 -7.98
CA ALA A 23 10.26 -8.35 -7.62
C ALA A 23 11.06 -7.23 -6.96
N GLN A 24 11.11 -6.06 -7.62
CA GLN A 24 11.77 -4.90 -7.07
C GLN A 24 10.96 -4.51 -5.83
N ALA A 25 11.40 -4.99 -4.66
CA ALA A 25 10.89 -4.48 -3.41
C ALA A 25 11.28 -3.00 -3.39
N LEU A 26 10.28 -2.12 -3.39
CA LEU A 26 10.53 -0.69 -3.14
C LEU A 26 11.22 -0.58 -1.78
N ASP A 27 12.22 0.29 -1.70
CA ASP A 27 12.87 0.61 -0.44
C ASP A 27 11.85 1.17 0.57
N MET A 28 12.20 1.07 1.85
CA MET A 28 11.44 1.70 2.93
C MET A 28 11.24 3.19 2.60
N PRO A 29 9.99 3.70 2.51
CA PRO A 29 9.76 5.12 2.30
C PRO A 29 10.35 5.96 3.42
N SER A 30 10.87 7.13 3.09
CA SER A 30 11.30 8.10 4.10
C SER A 30 10.10 8.53 4.97
N PRO A 31 10.32 9.02 6.21
CA PRO A 31 9.23 9.47 7.07
C PRO A 31 8.30 10.49 6.40
N PHE A 32 8.85 11.40 5.60
CA PHE A 32 8.07 12.34 4.80
C PHE A 32 7.14 11.63 3.81
N VAL A 33 7.64 10.63 3.08
CA VAL A 33 6.81 9.87 2.12
C VAL A 33 5.76 9.04 2.85
N GLN A 34 6.07 8.49 4.03
CA GLN A 34 5.09 7.77 4.86
C GLN A 34 3.94 8.70 5.26
N GLU A 35 4.24 9.92 5.73
CA GLU A 35 3.22 10.92 6.05
C GLU A 35 2.35 11.27 4.84
N VAL A 36 2.95 11.46 3.66
CA VAL A 36 2.21 11.72 2.41
C VAL A 36 1.26 10.56 2.08
N LEU A 37 1.71 9.31 2.21
CA LEU A 37 0.88 8.13 1.99
C LEU A 37 -0.30 8.08 2.96
N ILE A 38 -0.06 8.32 4.25
CA ILE A 38 -1.09 8.35 5.29
C ILE A 38 -2.13 9.42 4.98
N LYS A 39 -1.69 10.68 4.86
CA LYS A 39 -2.57 11.83 4.67
C LYS A 39 -3.32 11.76 3.34
N SER A 40 -2.68 11.36 2.24
CA SER A 40 -3.36 11.24 0.95
C SER A 40 -4.53 10.25 1.01
N ILE A 41 -4.38 9.13 1.70
CA ILE A 41 -5.44 8.12 1.80
C ILE A 41 -6.56 8.59 2.72
N LEU A 42 -6.22 9.12 3.90
CA LEU A 42 -7.23 9.54 4.87
C LEU A 42 -8.02 10.76 4.38
N VAL A 43 -7.40 11.71 3.68
CA VAL A 43 -8.12 12.82 3.03
C VAL A 43 -9.06 12.30 1.94
N THR A 44 -8.59 11.37 1.09
CA THR A 44 -9.46 10.78 0.07
C THR A 44 -10.63 10.01 0.69
N LEU A 45 -10.41 9.36 1.83
CA LEU A 45 -11.47 8.68 2.58
C LEU A 45 -12.47 9.66 3.18
N ASN A 46 -12.00 10.79 3.75
CA ASN A 46 -12.86 11.86 4.23
C ASN A 46 -13.77 12.38 3.11
N ASP A 47 -13.20 12.67 1.94
CA ASP A 47 -13.97 13.13 0.77
C ASP A 47 -14.99 12.09 0.29
N ALA A 48 -14.60 10.80 0.29
CA ALA A 48 -15.49 9.72 -0.07
C ALA A 48 -16.66 9.56 0.92
N VAL A 49 -16.40 9.71 2.21
CA VAL A 49 -17.43 9.68 3.27
C VAL A 49 -18.36 10.89 3.14
N ALA A 50 -17.82 12.09 2.95
CA ALA A 50 -18.60 13.32 2.84
C ALA A 50 -19.49 13.37 1.59
N SER A 51 -19.02 12.76 0.49
CA SER A 51 -19.75 12.73 -0.79
C SER A 51 -20.55 11.45 -1.03
N ASP A 52 -20.48 10.47 -0.11
CA ASP A 52 -20.97 9.10 -0.30
C ASP A 52 -20.51 8.48 -1.64
N ASN A 53 -19.25 8.75 -2.04
CA ASN A 53 -18.69 8.29 -3.32
C ASN A 53 -17.25 7.77 -3.16
N PHE A 54 -17.11 6.45 -3.27
CA PHE A 54 -15.85 5.74 -3.05
C PHE A 54 -15.03 5.48 -4.32
N THR A 55 -15.43 6.06 -5.47
CA THR A 55 -14.77 5.80 -6.77
C THR A 55 -13.31 6.29 -6.79
N ILE A 56 -13.03 7.47 -6.21
CA ILE A 56 -11.66 8.01 -6.18
C ILE A 56 -10.77 7.23 -5.22
N LEU A 57 -11.31 6.82 -4.05
CA LEU A 57 -10.58 5.94 -3.14
C LEU A 57 -10.25 4.61 -3.84
N HIS A 58 -11.23 4.00 -4.51
CA HIS A 58 -11.05 2.77 -5.28
C HIS A 58 -9.95 2.90 -6.33
N ALA A 59 -9.87 4.01 -7.06
CA ALA A 59 -8.80 4.23 -8.04
C ALA A 59 -7.39 4.27 -7.43
N LYS A 60 -7.25 4.69 -6.16
CA LYS A 60 -5.97 4.79 -5.44
C LYS A 60 -5.49 3.48 -4.82
N ILE A 61 -6.38 2.52 -4.54
CA ILE A 61 -5.98 1.25 -3.90
C ILE A 61 -5.30 0.30 -4.90
N SER A 62 -4.52 -0.65 -4.40
CA SER A 62 -3.81 -1.66 -5.18
C SER A 62 -4.78 -2.56 -5.96
N LYS A 63 -4.34 -3.12 -7.10
CA LYS A 63 -5.19 -4.00 -7.92
C LYS A 63 -5.82 -5.16 -7.12
N PRO A 64 -5.07 -5.93 -6.31
CA PRO A 64 -5.67 -7.00 -5.52
C PRO A 64 -6.73 -6.51 -4.53
N PHE A 65 -6.58 -5.29 -4.01
CA PHE A 65 -7.55 -4.70 -3.10
C PHE A 65 -8.80 -4.18 -3.84
N ARG A 66 -8.61 -3.57 -5.03
CA ARG A 66 -9.70 -3.15 -5.94
C ARG A 66 -10.62 -4.28 -6.33
N ASP A 67 -10.06 -5.43 -6.68
CA ASP A 67 -10.81 -6.60 -7.14
C ASP A 67 -11.71 -7.17 -6.03
N GLN A 68 -11.28 -7.03 -4.77
CA GLN A 68 -12.02 -7.53 -3.61
C GLN A 68 -13.00 -6.51 -3.01
N PHE A 69 -12.79 -5.23 -3.25
CA PHE A 69 -13.55 -4.12 -2.66
C PHE A 69 -13.96 -3.12 -3.73
N PRO A 70 -14.96 -3.43 -4.58
CA PRO A 70 -15.56 -2.45 -5.48
C PRO A 70 -16.17 -1.27 -4.69
N PRO A 71 -16.45 -0.12 -5.34
CA PRO A 71 -16.96 1.08 -4.65
C PRO A 71 -18.15 0.83 -3.71
N ASP A 72 -19.15 0.05 -4.11
CA ASP A 72 -20.31 -0.27 -3.27
C ASP A 72 -19.94 -1.05 -2.00
N LYS A 73 -18.93 -1.92 -2.10
CA LYS A 73 -18.42 -2.66 -0.94
C LYS A 73 -17.59 -1.77 -0.02
N LEU A 74 -16.80 -0.84 -0.56
CA LEU A 74 -16.12 0.19 0.25
C LEU A 74 -17.14 1.04 1.00
N ARG A 75 -18.20 1.49 0.31
CA ARG A 75 -19.32 2.19 0.93
C ARG A 75 -19.95 1.40 2.07
N ALA A 76 -20.19 0.09 1.87
CA ALA A 76 -20.73 -0.76 2.92
C ALA A 76 -19.79 -0.91 4.13
N VAL A 77 -18.48 -0.99 3.91
CA VAL A 77 -17.47 -1.06 4.99
C VAL A 77 -17.44 0.23 5.81
N PHE A 78 -17.54 1.39 5.15
CA PHE A 78 -17.49 2.70 5.81
C PHE A 78 -18.87 3.30 6.09
N LYS A 79 -19.93 2.49 6.03
CA LYS A 79 -21.33 2.93 6.17
C LYS A 79 -21.55 3.75 7.44
N ASP A 80 -21.01 3.29 8.56
CA ASP A 80 -21.14 3.99 9.84
C ASP A 80 -20.57 5.41 9.81
N LEU A 81 -19.47 5.65 9.08
CA LEU A 81 -18.88 6.98 8.95
C LEU A 81 -19.75 7.88 8.07
N VAL A 82 -20.33 7.32 7.01
CA VAL A 82 -21.27 8.02 6.12
C VAL A 82 -22.53 8.43 6.88
N GLU A 83 -23.16 7.48 7.59
CA GLU A 83 -24.40 7.72 8.34
C GLU A 83 -24.21 8.68 9.52
N LYS A 84 -23.03 8.67 10.15
CA LYS A 84 -22.68 9.61 11.24
C LYS A 84 -22.18 10.95 10.74
N HIS A 85 -22.10 11.16 9.42
CA HIS A 85 -21.49 12.35 8.81
C HIS A 85 -20.12 12.67 9.44
N ALA A 86 -19.28 11.64 9.58
CA ALA A 86 -17.99 11.79 10.24
C ALA A 86 -17.11 12.79 9.46
N VAL A 87 -16.67 13.84 10.15
CA VAL A 87 -15.75 14.84 9.61
C VAL A 87 -14.42 14.70 10.32
N PHE A 88 -13.35 14.53 9.54
CA PHE A 88 -11.98 14.36 10.04
C PHE A 88 -10.97 15.01 9.10
N ASP A 89 -11.35 16.10 8.45
CA ASP A 89 -10.52 16.93 7.56
C ASP A 89 -9.34 17.61 8.28
N ALA A 90 -9.49 17.89 9.58
CA ALA A 90 -8.45 18.50 10.42
C ALA A 90 -7.11 17.72 10.40
N ILE A 91 -7.11 16.44 10.03
CA ILE A 91 -5.89 15.63 9.87
C ILE A 91 -4.86 16.24 8.91
N VAL A 92 -5.30 17.09 7.96
CA VAL A 92 -4.40 17.74 6.99
C VAL A 92 -3.36 18.59 7.71
N ALA A 93 -3.81 19.35 8.71
CA ALA A 93 -2.97 20.25 9.49
C ALA A 93 -2.37 19.58 10.74
N SER A 94 -2.90 18.45 11.17
CA SER A 94 -2.40 17.73 12.35
C SER A 94 -1.11 16.95 12.05
N PRO A 95 -0.17 16.87 13.02
CA PRO A 95 0.99 16.01 12.91
C PRO A 95 0.58 14.53 13.00
N VAL A 96 1.29 13.68 12.27
CA VAL A 96 1.18 12.22 12.44
C VAL A 96 1.85 11.82 13.75
N ILE A 97 1.14 11.08 14.60
CA ILE A 97 1.70 10.48 15.82
C ILE A 97 1.75 8.96 15.60
N PRO A 98 2.95 8.38 15.31
CA PRO A 98 3.09 6.93 15.17
C PRO A 98 2.75 6.22 16.47
N GLU A 99 1.99 5.13 16.39
CA GLU A 99 1.73 4.23 17.52
C GLU A 99 2.57 2.95 17.43
N GLU A 100 3.06 2.63 16.23
CA GLU A 100 4.04 1.57 15.98
C GLU A 100 5.08 2.05 14.96
N ASP A 101 6.29 1.52 15.05
CA ASP A 101 7.34 1.78 14.05
C ASP A 101 6.90 1.28 12.67
N ALA A 102 7.14 2.12 11.65
CA ALA A 102 6.92 1.74 10.26
C ALA A 102 7.78 0.53 9.92
N ARG A 103 7.15 -0.51 9.38
CA ARG A 103 7.82 -1.76 9.02
C ARG A 103 7.26 -2.33 7.73
N ILE A 104 8.11 -3.00 6.97
CA ILE A 104 7.69 -3.89 5.89
C ILE A 104 7.62 -5.28 6.51
N ASP A 105 6.45 -5.91 6.47
CA ASP A 105 6.28 -7.26 7.04
C ASP A 105 6.87 -8.36 6.14
N ASP A 106 6.78 -9.61 6.61
CA ASP A 106 7.25 -10.81 5.90
C ASP A 106 6.59 -11.03 4.53
N LYS A 107 5.43 -10.40 4.31
CA LYS A 107 4.66 -10.43 3.06
C LYS A 107 4.97 -9.25 2.15
N GLY A 108 5.92 -8.38 2.52
CA GLY A 108 6.27 -7.19 1.76
C GLY A 108 5.24 -6.05 1.87
N VAL A 109 4.38 -6.07 2.89
CA VAL A 109 3.41 -5.00 3.12
C VAL A 109 4.02 -3.96 4.04
N LEU A 110 4.09 -2.71 3.57
CA LEU A 110 4.41 -1.57 4.43
C LEU A 110 3.23 -1.33 5.39
N ARG A 111 3.49 -1.42 6.69
CA ARG A 111 2.53 -1.19 7.77
C ARG A 111 2.78 0.16 8.40
N LEU A 112 1.75 1.01 8.40
CA LEU A 112 1.75 2.31 9.05
C LEU A 112 0.58 2.37 10.02
N LYS A 113 0.84 2.59 11.31
CA LYS A 113 -0.17 2.70 12.35
C LYS A 113 0.11 3.89 13.25
N GLY A 114 -0.92 4.65 13.55
CA GLY A 114 -0.78 5.85 14.34
C GLY A 114 -2.11 6.55 14.56
N ARG A 115 -2.01 7.81 14.95
CA ARG A 115 -3.15 8.67 15.23
C ARG A 115 -2.90 10.13 14.91
N PHE A 116 -3.98 10.89 14.88
CA PHE A 116 -4.01 12.34 14.89
C PHE A 116 -4.80 12.81 16.11
N ASP A 117 -4.23 13.74 16.86
CA ASP A 117 -4.93 14.44 17.94
C ASP A 117 -5.71 15.64 17.37
N THR A 118 -6.73 15.32 16.59
CA THR A 118 -7.71 16.31 16.11
C THR A 118 -8.66 16.72 17.24
N THR A 119 -9.38 17.84 17.07
CA THR A 119 -10.38 18.33 18.03
C THR A 119 -11.75 18.39 17.35
N PRO A 120 -12.83 17.92 17.98
CA PRO A 120 -12.92 17.39 19.35
C PRO A 120 -12.57 15.91 19.49
N LYS A 121 -12.43 15.18 18.39
CA LYS A 121 -12.21 13.72 18.37
C LYS A 121 -10.82 13.35 17.87
N LYS A 122 -10.29 12.23 18.33
CA LYS A 122 -9.03 11.64 17.83
C LYS A 122 -9.32 10.74 16.64
N VAL A 123 -8.37 10.67 15.71
CA VAL A 123 -8.47 9.79 14.54
C VAL A 123 -7.32 8.80 14.59
N LYS A 124 -7.62 7.52 14.77
CA LYS A 124 -6.65 6.42 14.72
C LYS A 124 -6.69 5.76 13.35
N TYR A 125 -5.55 5.29 12.87
CA TYR A 125 -5.44 4.62 11.58
C TYR A 125 -4.53 3.40 11.65
N GLN A 126 -4.85 2.41 10.80
CA GLN A 126 -3.95 1.33 10.43
C GLN A 126 -4.02 1.14 8.91
N LEU A 127 -2.89 1.36 8.24
CA LEU A 127 -2.77 1.29 6.79
C LEU A 127 -1.75 0.22 6.38
N GLY A 128 -2.07 -0.49 5.30
CA GLY A 128 -1.17 -1.39 4.61
C GLY A 128 -0.93 -0.90 3.19
N PHE A 129 0.31 -0.98 2.70
CA PHE A 129 0.64 -0.68 1.30
C PHE A 129 1.47 -1.80 0.69
N ILE A 130 1.24 -2.08 -0.58
CA ILE A 130 2.06 -3.01 -1.38
C ILE A 130 2.67 -2.30 -2.58
N PRO A 131 3.85 -2.73 -3.06
CA PRO A 131 4.43 -2.22 -4.30
C PRO A 131 3.53 -2.59 -5.50
N SER A 132 3.16 -1.60 -6.29
CA SER A 132 2.39 -1.76 -7.54
C SER A 132 2.77 -0.64 -8.49
N ASP A 133 3.18 -0.98 -9.71
CA ASP A 133 3.56 0.01 -10.75
C ASP A 133 4.66 0.99 -10.30
N GLY A 134 5.64 0.50 -9.51
CA GLY A 134 6.72 1.33 -8.96
C GLY A 134 6.30 2.28 -7.85
N GLN A 135 5.09 2.14 -7.30
CA GLN A 135 4.54 2.97 -6.23
C GLN A 135 3.99 2.13 -5.08
N TRP A 136 3.97 2.67 -3.88
CA TRP A 136 3.24 2.09 -2.75
C TRP A 136 1.74 2.37 -2.92
N LYS A 137 0.93 1.33 -3.14
CA LYS A 137 -0.53 1.44 -3.25
C LYS A 137 -1.22 0.77 -2.07
N LEU A 138 -2.33 1.38 -1.63
CA LEU A 138 -3.06 0.91 -0.46
C LEU A 138 -3.52 -0.55 -0.65
N SER A 139 -3.30 -1.39 0.35
CA SER A 139 -3.74 -2.79 0.39
C SER A 139 -4.63 -3.11 1.58
N GLY A 140 -4.77 -2.18 2.53
CA GLY A 140 -5.68 -2.28 3.66
C GLY A 140 -5.81 -0.94 4.39
N VAL A 141 -7.00 -0.66 4.90
CA VAL A 141 -7.30 0.55 5.67
C VAL A 141 -8.27 0.22 6.79
N ALA A 142 -7.94 0.69 7.98
CA ALA A 142 -8.85 0.78 9.12
C ALA A 142 -8.71 2.17 9.74
N ILE A 143 -9.83 2.75 10.14
CA ILE A 143 -9.93 4.05 10.79
C ILE A 143 -10.87 3.91 11.98
N ASP A 144 -10.54 4.60 13.06
CA ASP A 144 -11.39 4.74 14.23
C ASP A 144 -11.41 6.20 14.68
N ILE A 145 -12.58 6.69 15.08
CA ILE A 145 -12.80 8.09 15.47
C ILE A 145 -13.36 8.12 16.88
N GLU A 146 -12.50 8.50 17.83
CA GLU A 146 -12.78 8.51 19.27
C GLU A 146 -13.18 9.91 19.76
#